data_AF-A0A9D0VIU1-F1
#
_entry.id   AF-A0A9D0VIU1-F1
#
_cell.length_a   1.000
_cell.length_b   1.000
_cell.length_c   1.000
_cell.angle_alpha   90.00
_cell.angle_beta   90.00
_cell.angle_gamma   90.00
#
_symmetry.space_group_name_H-M   'P 1'
#
loop_
_entity.id
_entity.type
_entity.pdbx_description
1 polymer ?
#
loop_
_entity_poly.entity_id
_entity_poly.type
_entity_poly.pdbx_seq_one_letter_code
_entity_poly.pdbx_strand_id
1 'polypeptide(L)'
;MLIPPPLRSCVATILLIAGGCSTETTLSQRQARLEINPELLDVGTVALGDSVVGELEVDHLEGGELEIRNVTISTADATLFAYEGEDNVLLPRGGRIVLPIRYTPIEAGYHWAKVTVTHTGLDSPVVLDLRGHAAVPQAQISPLSLDFGEVAPGEQASLPLTVENTGDAPVSLDVSEIIGEGFSVEGVPTTLALGASIELEVSLAPVDPGPVLGSLSLQLGAVGLQPVMLRGNDCGGGLPEAYDRDSDGFSSCGGDCDDDEASTFPGAPEVIDGVDQDCDDRIDDHTPAADDDGDGYCDDLKACTDGSTPGDCNDGDSDVHPSASEIFGNGIDDDCDGVVDAGTSDGDFDGYDPTIGGDCNDANPSVYPGAPELADGLDNDCDGLIDEGTAVVDDDGDGLSESAGDCDDADADTFPGAIELADWRDNDCDGLVDEGTIHSDDDGDGFSEAGGDCDDTDISLSPALGTCP
;
A
#
# COMPACT_ATOMS: atom_id res chain seq x y z
N MET A 1 12.07 -28.30 -114.90
CA MET A 1 11.19 -28.50 -116.08
C MET A 1 9.80 -28.06 -115.66
N LEU A 2 9.17 -27.02 -116.20
CA LEU A 2 9.51 -26.08 -117.29
C LEU A 2 9.15 -24.63 -116.87
N ILE A 3 9.70 -23.62 -117.56
CA ILE A 3 9.38 -22.19 -117.35
C ILE A 3 8.46 -21.68 -118.53
N PRO A 4 8.15 -20.37 -118.73
CA PRO A 4 6.82 -19.83 -119.14
C PRO A 4 6.76 -19.66 -120.70
N PRO A 5 5.87 -18.87 -121.39
CA PRO A 5 5.02 -17.71 -121.01
C PRO A 5 3.60 -17.77 -121.67
N PRO A 6 2.83 -16.68 -121.97
CA PRO A 6 2.97 -15.24 -121.67
C PRO A 6 1.69 -14.48 -121.22
N LEU A 7 1.86 -13.19 -120.90
CA LEU A 7 0.79 -12.18 -120.82
C LEU A 7 0.18 -11.88 -122.20
N ARG A 8 -1.09 -11.43 -122.24
CA ARG A 8 -1.46 -10.10 -122.81
C ARG A 8 -2.90 -9.68 -122.54
N SER A 9 -3.06 -8.36 -122.43
CA SER A 9 -4.35 -7.65 -122.30
C SER A 9 -5.17 -7.71 -123.59
N CYS A 10 -6.49 -7.78 -123.46
CA CYS A 10 -7.44 -7.41 -124.49
C CYS A 10 -8.59 -6.58 -123.88
N VAL A 11 -9.00 -5.54 -124.62
CA VAL A 11 -9.92 -4.49 -124.16
C VAL A 11 -11.37 -4.80 -124.54
N ALA A 12 -12.27 -4.49 -123.61
CA ALA A 12 -13.70 -4.21 -123.74
C ALA A 12 -14.55 -4.90 -124.84
N THR A 13 -15.69 -5.45 -124.42
CA THR A 13 -16.97 -5.07 -125.04
C THR A 13 -18.02 -4.92 -123.95
N ILE A 14 -18.60 -3.73 -123.83
CA ILE A 14 -19.73 -3.46 -122.94
C ILE A 14 -20.97 -4.06 -123.59
N LEU A 15 -21.67 -4.95 -122.88
CA LEU A 15 -23.05 -5.29 -123.18
C LEU A 15 -23.93 -4.88 -121.99
N LEU A 16 -24.58 -3.73 -122.13
CA LEU A 16 -25.55 -3.22 -121.17
C LEU A 16 -26.78 -4.13 -121.15
N ILE A 17 -27.00 -4.82 -120.03
CA ILE A 17 -28.31 -5.36 -119.66
C ILE A 17 -28.64 -4.74 -118.30
N ALA A 18 -29.51 -3.72 -118.31
CA ALA A 18 -30.01 -3.11 -117.09
C ALA A 18 -31.12 -3.99 -116.50
N GLY A 19 -30.99 -4.36 -115.22
CA GLY A 19 -32.03 -5.13 -114.53
C GLY A 19 -31.70 -5.41 -113.06
N GLY A 20 -32.36 -4.68 -112.16
CA GLY A 20 -32.49 -5.05 -110.75
C GLY A 20 -31.32 -4.67 -109.83
N CYS A 21 -31.48 -3.57 -109.09
CA CYS A 21 -30.80 -3.42 -107.80
C CYS A 21 -31.61 -4.19 -106.76
N SER A 22 -30.98 -5.11 -106.03
CA SER A 22 -31.54 -5.75 -104.83
C SER A 22 -30.40 -6.17 -103.91
N THR A 23 -29.95 -5.22 -103.09
CA THR A 23 -29.06 -5.49 -101.95
C THR A 23 -29.88 -6.12 -100.83
N GLU A 24 -30.02 -7.44 -100.82
CA GLU A 24 -30.45 -8.18 -99.63
C GLU A 24 -29.25 -8.31 -98.69
N THR A 25 -29.09 -7.26 -97.88
CA THR A 25 -28.12 -7.15 -96.80
C THR A 25 -28.25 -8.35 -95.87
N THR A 26 -27.17 -9.13 -95.71
CA THR A 26 -27.05 -10.06 -94.59
C THR A 26 -27.04 -9.26 -93.29
N LEU A 27 -28.20 -9.17 -92.64
CA LEU A 27 -28.32 -8.59 -91.31
C LEU A 27 -27.61 -9.51 -90.32
N SER A 28 -26.30 -9.32 -90.15
CA SER A 28 -25.63 -9.73 -88.92
C SER A 28 -26.18 -8.84 -87.81
N GLN A 29 -27.31 -9.28 -87.23
CA GLN A 29 -27.92 -8.64 -86.07
C GLN A 29 -26.86 -8.58 -84.97
N ARG A 30 -26.29 -7.39 -84.73
CA ARG A 30 -25.38 -7.20 -83.59
C ARG A 30 -26.19 -7.55 -82.35
N GLN A 31 -25.69 -8.51 -81.58
CA GLN A 31 -26.36 -9.02 -80.40
C GLN A 31 -26.28 -7.98 -79.28
N ALA A 32 -27.34 -7.86 -78.49
CA ALA A 32 -27.35 -6.98 -77.32
C ALA A 32 -26.46 -7.59 -76.23
N ARG A 33 -25.44 -6.84 -75.79
CA ARG A 33 -24.60 -7.14 -74.63
C ARG A 33 -24.74 -6.05 -73.57
N LEU A 34 -24.74 -6.47 -72.32
CA LEU A 34 -24.65 -5.63 -71.13
C LEU A 34 -23.20 -5.65 -70.60
N GLU A 35 -22.69 -4.53 -70.12
CA GLU A 35 -21.51 -4.48 -69.26
C GLU A 35 -21.93 -3.86 -67.93
N ILE A 36 -21.44 -4.42 -66.84
CA ILE A 36 -21.72 -3.93 -65.49
C ILE A 36 -20.39 -3.68 -64.80
N ASN A 37 -20.25 -2.52 -64.18
CA ASN A 37 -19.04 -2.08 -63.52
C ASN A 37 -19.39 -1.45 -62.17
N PRO A 38 -18.82 -1.92 -61.03
CA PRO A 38 -17.88 -3.04 -60.90
C PRO A 38 -18.54 -4.43 -60.94
N GLU A 39 -17.74 -5.49 -61.16
CA GLU A 39 -18.19 -6.90 -61.05
C GLU A 39 -18.49 -7.34 -59.60
N LEU A 40 -18.00 -6.57 -58.62
CA LEU A 40 -18.26 -6.70 -57.19
C LEU A 40 -18.63 -5.31 -56.66
N LEU A 41 -19.85 -5.13 -56.17
CA LEU A 41 -20.24 -3.89 -55.48
C LEU A 41 -19.92 -4.04 -53.99
N ASP A 42 -18.87 -3.35 -53.56
CA ASP A 42 -18.55 -3.13 -52.17
C ASP A 42 -19.18 -1.81 -51.71
N VAL A 43 -20.15 -1.89 -50.80
CA VAL A 43 -20.77 -0.69 -50.21
C VAL A 43 -19.98 -0.13 -49.03
N GLY A 44 -18.89 -0.80 -48.65
CA GLY A 44 -18.00 -0.41 -47.55
C GLY A 44 -18.55 -0.74 -46.17
N THR A 45 -17.97 -0.06 -45.18
CA THR A 45 -18.35 -0.18 -43.77
C THR A 45 -19.46 0.81 -43.42
N VAL A 46 -20.49 0.34 -42.73
CA VAL A 46 -21.64 1.11 -42.24
C VAL A 46 -21.88 0.78 -40.76
N ALA A 47 -22.33 1.75 -39.97
CA ALA A 47 -22.73 1.50 -38.58
C ALA A 47 -24.07 0.75 -38.51
N LEU A 48 -24.34 0.08 -37.39
CA LEU A 48 -25.60 -0.64 -37.19
C LEU A 48 -26.79 0.31 -37.19
N GLY A 49 -27.81 0.00 -38.01
CA GLY A 49 -29.02 0.81 -38.18
C GLY A 49 -28.90 1.96 -39.19
N ASP A 50 -27.68 2.37 -39.56
CA ASP A 50 -27.45 3.34 -40.62
C ASP A 50 -27.70 2.73 -42.00
N SER A 51 -27.66 3.55 -43.06
CA SER A 51 -27.84 3.07 -44.43
C SER A 51 -26.98 3.82 -45.43
N VAL A 52 -26.33 3.06 -46.31
CA VAL A 52 -25.63 3.58 -47.49
C VAL A 52 -26.33 3.11 -48.76
N VAL A 53 -26.15 3.82 -49.88
CA VAL A 53 -26.57 3.36 -51.21
C VAL A 53 -25.32 3.19 -52.06
N GLY A 54 -25.08 1.96 -52.50
CA GLY A 54 -24.09 1.65 -53.52
C GLY A 54 -24.68 1.84 -54.92
N GLU A 55 -23.90 2.42 -55.83
CA GLU A 55 -24.29 2.65 -57.21
C GLU A 55 -23.62 1.63 -58.14
N LEU A 56 -24.41 0.84 -58.84
CA LEU A 56 -23.93 -0.13 -59.83
C LEU A 56 -24.14 0.44 -61.24
N GLU A 57 -23.06 0.77 -61.96
CA GLU A 57 -23.16 1.29 -63.32
C GLU A 57 -23.38 0.16 -64.33
N VAL A 58 -24.36 0.33 -65.20
CA VAL A 58 -24.75 -0.63 -66.23
C VAL A 58 -24.75 0.06 -67.60
N ASP A 59 -23.84 -0.36 -68.47
CA ASP A 59 -23.64 0.19 -69.82
C ASP A 59 -24.13 -0.78 -70.90
N HIS A 60 -24.91 -0.28 -71.87
CA HIS A 60 -25.32 -1.05 -73.04
C HIS A 60 -24.40 -0.77 -74.25
N LEU A 61 -23.36 -1.59 -74.36
CA LEU A 61 -22.26 -1.38 -75.32
C LEU A 61 -22.66 -1.55 -76.80
N GLU A 62 -23.33 -2.64 -77.12
CA GLU A 62 -23.52 -3.11 -78.50
C GLU A 62 -24.87 -3.80 -78.64
N GLY A 63 -25.56 -3.61 -79.78
CA GLY A 63 -26.72 -4.41 -80.17
C GLY A 63 -27.93 -3.61 -80.65
N GLY A 64 -29.10 -4.24 -80.59
CA GLY A 64 -30.41 -3.58 -80.59
C GLY A 64 -30.87 -3.26 -79.16
N GLU A 65 -32.03 -2.60 -79.01
CA GLU A 65 -32.56 -2.16 -77.71
C GLU A 65 -32.61 -3.29 -76.67
N LEU A 66 -32.18 -2.97 -75.45
CA LEU A 66 -32.09 -3.88 -74.32
C LEU A 66 -33.08 -3.43 -73.24
N GLU A 67 -33.77 -4.37 -72.60
CA GLU A 67 -34.73 -4.13 -71.52
C GLU A 67 -34.23 -4.85 -70.26
N ILE A 68 -34.00 -4.11 -69.18
CA ILE A 68 -33.75 -4.66 -67.83
C ILE A 68 -35.12 -4.97 -67.22
N ARG A 69 -35.43 -6.24 -67.00
CA ARG A 69 -36.77 -6.71 -66.61
C ARG A 69 -36.99 -6.75 -65.10
N ASN A 70 -35.97 -7.18 -64.37
CA ASN A 70 -36.06 -7.44 -62.94
C ASN A 70 -34.66 -7.45 -62.33
N VAL A 71 -34.48 -6.79 -61.19
CA VAL A 71 -33.27 -6.86 -60.36
C VAL A 71 -33.62 -7.52 -59.03
N THR A 72 -33.08 -8.71 -58.78
CA THR A 72 -33.35 -9.47 -57.54
C THR A 72 -32.09 -9.63 -56.71
N ILE A 73 -32.23 -9.53 -55.38
CA ILE A 73 -31.15 -9.81 -54.44
C ILE A 73 -31.44 -11.14 -53.74
N SER A 74 -30.41 -11.96 -53.56
CA SER A 74 -30.48 -13.31 -52.99
C SER A 74 -29.25 -13.61 -52.12
N THR A 75 -29.32 -14.71 -51.34
CA THR A 75 -28.47 -15.20 -50.21
C THR A 75 -29.19 -15.15 -48.86
N ALA A 76 -28.50 -15.52 -47.77
CA ALA A 76 -29.00 -15.41 -46.40
C ALA A 76 -29.11 -13.94 -45.94
N ASP A 77 -28.09 -13.12 -46.25
CA ASP A 77 -28.00 -11.72 -45.83
C ASP A 77 -28.78 -10.77 -46.74
N ALA A 78 -29.49 -11.31 -47.74
CA ALA A 78 -30.22 -10.57 -48.76
C ALA A 78 -31.29 -9.62 -48.20
N THR A 79 -31.76 -9.82 -46.96
CA THR A 79 -32.69 -8.90 -46.27
C THR A 79 -32.06 -7.58 -45.83
N LEU A 80 -30.72 -7.50 -45.79
CA LEU A 80 -29.98 -6.29 -45.43
C LEU A 80 -29.69 -5.39 -46.64
N PHE A 81 -29.94 -5.88 -47.86
CA PHE A 81 -29.73 -5.16 -49.11
C PHE A 81 -31.07 -4.98 -49.84
N ALA A 82 -31.33 -3.79 -50.37
CA ALA A 82 -32.55 -3.49 -51.10
C ALA A 82 -32.24 -2.78 -52.43
N TYR A 83 -32.81 -3.27 -53.53
CA TYR A 83 -32.82 -2.54 -54.79
C TYR A 83 -33.89 -1.44 -54.73
N GLU A 84 -33.50 -0.20 -55.04
CA GLU A 84 -34.39 0.97 -54.98
C GLU A 84 -34.67 1.59 -56.36
N GLY A 85 -34.21 0.96 -57.45
CA GLY A 85 -34.44 1.44 -58.81
C GLY A 85 -35.76 0.95 -59.41
N GLU A 86 -35.99 1.30 -60.68
CA GLU A 86 -37.17 0.87 -61.44
C GLU A 86 -36.91 -0.48 -62.15
N ASP A 87 -37.95 -1.31 -62.26
CA ASP A 87 -37.95 -2.51 -63.11
C ASP A 87 -38.52 -2.22 -64.50
N ASN A 88 -38.22 -3.08 -65.48
CA ASN A 88 -38.68 -2.97 -66.88
C ASN A 88 -38.18 -1.69 -67.58
N VAL A 89 -36.92 -1.31 -67.31
CA VAL A 89 -36.30 -0.12 -67.90
C VAL A 89 -35.70 -0.45 -69.27
N LEU A 90 -36.12 0.33 -70.29
CA LEU A 90 -35.58 0.24 -71.64
C LEU A 90 -34.27 1.05 -71.75
N LEU A 91 -33.18 0.37 -72.05
CA LEU A 91 -31.84 0.93 -72.19
C LEU A 91 -31.51 1.08 -73.69
N PRO A 92 -31.52 2.33 -74.24
CA PRO A 92 -31.20 2.56 -75.64
C PRO A 92 -29.72 2.27 -75.91
N ARG A 93 -29.37 2.00 -77.19
CA ARG A 93 -28.00 1.66 -77.59
C ARG A 93 -26.98 2.74 -77.19
N GLY A 94 -25.95 2.34 -76.45
CA GLY A 94 -24.95 3.26 -75.88
C GLY A 94 -25.43 4.06 -74.68
N GLY A 95 -26.59 3.71 -74.13
CA GLY A 95 -27.12 4.25 -72.88
C GLY A 95 -26.48 3.60 -71.65
N ARG A 96 -26.53 4.37 -70.56
CA ARG A 96 -26.09 3.98 -69.21
C ARG A 96 -27.27 4.11 -68.24
N ILE A 97 -27.35 3.20 -67.27
CA ILE A 97 -28.24 3.30 -66.12
C ILE A 97 -27.44 2.98 -64.84
N VAL A 98 -27.84 3.59 -63.73
CA VAL A 98 -27.32 3.27 -62.39
C VAL A 98 -28.39 2.48 -61.66
N LEU A 99 -28.03 1.33 -61.09
CA LEU A 99 -28.90 0.54 -60.23
C LEU A 99 -28.54 0.83 -58.76
N PRO A 100 -29.37 1.58 -58.00
CA PRO A 100 -29.11 1.88 -56.60
C PRO A 100 -29.43 0.67 -55.71
N ILE A 101 -28.45 0.27 -54.90
CA ILE A 101 -28.58 -0.81 -53.91
C ILE A 101 -28.35 -0.20 -52.52
N ARG A 102 -29.42 -0.06 -51.74
CA ARG A 102 -29.32 0.28 -50.31
C ARG A 102 -28.77 -0.91 -49.53
N TYR A 103 -27.91 -0.63 -48.56
CA TYR A 103 -27.49 -1.57 -47.52
C TYR A 103 -27.80 -0.98 -46.14
N THR A 104 -28.46 -1.76 -45.29
CA THR A 104 -28.94 -1.38 -43.95
C THR A 104 -28.68 -2.54 -42.97
N PRO A 105 -27.49 -2.61 -42.36
CA PRO A 105 -27.18 -3.69 -41.43
C PRO A 105 -27.88 -3.53 -40.07
N ILE A 106 -28.40 -4.64 -39.54
CA ILE A 106 -28.96 -4.73 -38.18
C ILE A 106 -28.18 -5.67 -37.26
N GLU A 107 -27.21 -6.41 -37.82
CA GLU A 107 -26.30 -7.31 -37.11
C GLU A 107 -24.86 -7.03 -37.58
N ALA A 108 -23.89 -7.23 -36.69
CA ALA A 108 -22.49 -6.91 -36.93
C ALA A 108 -21.77 -7.91 -37.86
N GLY A 109 -20.64 -7.50 -38.43
CA GLY A 109 -19.74 -8.33 -39.23
C GLY A 109 -19.89 -8.17 -40.75
N TYR A 110 -19.37 -9.15 -41.49
CA TYR A 110 -19.32 -9.13 -42.96
C TYR A 110 -20.56 -9.79 -43.56
N HIS A 111 -21.28 -9.04 -44.39
CA HIS A 111 -22.51 -9.46 -45.04
C HIS A 111 -22.32 -9.53 -46.55
N TRP A 112 -22.88 -10.56 -47.19
CA TRP A 112 -22.70 -10.81 -48.61
C TRP A 112 -23.99 -11.28 -49.29
N ALA A 113 -24.24 -10.71 -50.47
CA ALA A 113 -25.41 -11.02 -51.26
C ALA A 113 -25.10 -11.15 -52.74
N LYS A 114 -26.05 -11.65 -53.51
CA LYS A 114 -25.95 -11.74 -54.97
C LYS A 114 -27.07 -10.95 -55.61
N VAL A 115 -26.70 -9.91 -56.36
CA VAL A 115 -27.62 -9.18 -57.24
C VAL A 115 -27.69 -9.89 -58.59
N THR A 116 -28.90 -10.17 -59.05
CA THR A 116 -29.20 -10.86 -60.31
C THR A 116 -30.01 -9.92 -61.19
N VAL A 117 -29.37 -9.44 -62.26
CA VAL A 117 -29.96 -8.54 -63.26
C VAL A 117 -30.48 -9.38 -64.43
N THR A 118 -31.81 -9.48 -64.54
CA THR A 118 -32.47 -10.18 -65.65
C THR A 118 -32.83 -9.18 -66.75
N HIS A 119 -32.39 -9.44 -67.98
CA HIS A 119 -32.61 -8.57 -69.13
C HIS A 119 -32.92 -9.36 -70.42
N THR A 120 -33.11 -8.66 -71.55
CA THR A 120 -33.41 -9.27 -72.87
C THR A 120 -32.19 -9.67 -73.71
N GLY A 121 -30.97 -9.49 -73.19
CA GLY A 121 -29.71 -9.90 -73.83
C GLY A 121 -29.44 -11.41 -73.78
N LEU A 122 -28.37 -11.86 -74.44
CA LEU A 122 -27.98 -13.28 -74.49
C LEU A 122 -27.16 -13.73 -73.27
N ASP A 123 -26.54 -12.76 -72.62
CA ASP A 123 -25.79 -12.77 -71.36
C ASP A 123 -26.70 -12.76 -70.11
N SER A 124 -28.03 -12.75 -70.30
CA SER A 124 -29.02 -12.73 -69.23
C SER A 124 -29.22 -14.12 -68.57
N PRO A 125 -29.32 -14.21 -67.23
CA PRO A 125 -29.13 -13.13 -66.27
C PRO A 125 -27.65 -12.91 -65.92
N VAL A 126 -27.27 -11.66 -65.67
CA VAL A 126 -25.95 -11.33 -65.10
C VAL A 126 -26.06 -11.37 -63.58
N VAL A 127 -25.11 -12.03 -62.92
CA VAL A 127 -25.05 -12.18 -61.45
C VAL A 127 -23.75 -11.57 -60.94
N LEU A 128 -23.86 -10.75 -59.90
CA LEU A 128 -22.75 -10.03 -59.29
C LEU A 128 -22.78 -10.21 -57.78
N ASP A 129 -21.61 -10.17 -57.17
CA ASP A 129 -21.48 -10.21 -55.73
C ASP A 129 -21.67 -8.80 -55.15
N LEU A 130 -22.42 -8.73 -54.05
CA LEU A 130 -22.54 -7.58 -53.16
C LEU A 130 -21.79 -7.93 -51.88
N ARG A 131 -21.04 -6.98 -51.32
CA ARG A 131 -20.56 -7.08 -49.94
C ARG A 131 -20.77 -5.77 -49.21
N GLY A 132 -21.05 -5.88 -47.91
CA GLY A 132 -21.11 -4.77 -46.97
C GLY A 132 -20.57 -5.22 -45.63
N HIS A 133 -20.08 -4.27 -44.85
CA HIS A 133 -19.52 -4.54 -43.53
C HIS A 133 -20.24 -3.71 -42.47
N ALA A 134 -20.64 -4.35 -41.38
CA ALA A 134 -21.35 -3.76 -40.26
C ALA A 134 -20.40 -3.66 -39.07
N ALA A 135 -19.87 -2.46 -38.82
CA ALA A 135 -18.81 -2.25 -37.85
C ALA A 135 -19.21 -2.62 -36.42
N VAL A 136 -18.26 -3.20 -35.66
CA VAL A 136 -18.33 -3.28 -34.19
C VAL A 136 -17.41 -2.22 -33.58
N PRO A 137 -17.94 -1.20 -32.89
CA PRO A 137 -17.11 -0.33 -32.07
C PRO A 137 -16.58 -1.12 -30.87
N GLN A 138 -15.26 -1.38 -30.86
CA GLN A 138 -14.56 -1.98 -29.73
C GLN A 138 -13.26 -1.22 -29.49
N ALA A 139 -12.90 -1.03 -28.22
CA ALA A 139 -11.56 -0.61 -27.86
C ALA A 139 -11.16 -1.16 -26.51
N GLN A 140 -9.86 -1.09 -26.25
CA GLN A 140 -9.27 -1.29 -24.94
C GLN A 140 -8.75 0.06 -24.42
N ILE A 141 -8.95 0.29 -23.13
CA ILE A 141 -8.30 1.37 -22.37
C ILE A 141 -7.28 0.74 -21.43
N SER A 142 -6.10 1.34 -21.30
CA SER A 142 -5.11 0.98 -20.29
C SER A 142 -4.23 2.18 -19.91
N PRO A 143 -3.94 2.41 -18.61
CA PRO A 143 -4.48 1.70 -17.44
C PRO A 143 -5.94 2.09 -17.12
N LEU A 144 -6.56 1.39 -16.16
CA LEU A 144 -7.93 1.66 -15.68
C LEU A 144 -7.98 2.48 -14.39
N SER A 145 -6.81 2.80 -13.82
CA SER A 145 -6.63 3.74 -12.72
C SER A 145 -5.40 4.58 -13.04
N LEU A 146 -5.50 5.89 -12.84
CA LEU A 146 -4.39 6.83 -12.85
C LEU A 146 -4.28 7.43 -11.45
N ASP A 147 -3.10 7.34 -10.87
CA ASP A 147 -2.74 7.91 -9.58
C ASP A 147 -1.64 8.92 -9.81
N PHE A 148 -1.96 10.19 -9.62
CA PHE A 148 -1.09 11.31 -9.93
C PHE A 148 -0.04 11.57 -8.83
N GLY A 149 -0.05 10.78 -7.75
CA GLY A 149 0.84 11.00 -6.63
C GLY A 149 0.49 12.26 -5.85
N GLU A 150 1.50 12.85 -5.23
CA GLU A 150 1.44 14.19 -4.70
C GLU A 150 1.62 15.25 -5.80
N VAL A 151 0.73 16.23 -5.82
CA VAL A 151 0.76 17.37 -6.74
C VAL A 151 0.46 18.64 -5.93
N ALA A 152 1.45 19.54 -5.87
CA ALA A 152 1.35 20.77 -5.10
C ALA A 152 0.27 21.74 -5.66
N PRO A 153 -0.39 22.54 -4.81
CA PRO A 153 -1.42 23.50 -5.25
C PRO A 153 -0.93 24.49 -6.31
N GLY A 154 -1.57 24.48 -7.47
CA GLY A 154 -1.20 25.33 -8.61
C GLY A 154 -0.13 24.76 -9.54
N GLU A 155 0.40 23.57 -9.26
CA GLU A 155 1.21 22.79 -10.21
C GLU A 155 0.33 21.89 -11.09
N GLN A 156 0.96 21.12 -11.99
CA GLN A 156 0.26 20.20 -12.89
C GLN A 156 1.08 18.93 -13.14
N ALA A 157 0.52 17.77 -12.79
CA ALA A 157 1.04 16.46 -13.17
C ALA A 157 0.25 15.90 -14.37
N SER A 158 0.89 15.06 -15.18
CA SER A 158 0.26 14.42 -16.36
C SER A 158 0.68 12.96 -16.49
N LEU A 159 -0.28 12.09 -16.82
CA LEU A 159 -0.07 10.65 -16.98
C LEU A 159 -0.67 10.15 -18.30
N PRO A 160 -0.01 9.17 -18.96
CA PRO A 160 -0.47 8.64 -20.24
C PRO A 160 -1.63 7.65 -20.06
N LEU A 161 -2.65 7.79 -20.91
CA LEU A 161 -3.77 6.86 -21.03
C LEU A 161 -3.83 6.31 -22.46
N THR A 162 -3.57 5.02 -22.65
CA THR A 162 -3.67 4.38 -23.97
C THR A 162 -5.11 3.99 -24.27
N VAL A 163 -5.59 4.37 -25.46
CA VAL A 163 -6.85 3.91 -26.05
C VAL A 163 -6.56 3.24 -27.40
N GLU A 164 -6.86 1.95 -27.54
CA GLU A 164 -6.64 1.15 -28.74
C GLU A 164 -7.96 0.72 -29.38
N ASN A 165 -8.20 1.08 -30.65
CA ASN A 165 -9.35 0.60 -31.40
C ASN A 165 -9.14 -0.85 -31.86
N THR A 166 -9.64 -1.78 -31.05
CA THR A 166 -9.63 -3.23 -31.27
C THR A 166 -10.80 -3.73 -32.11
N GLY A 167 -11.67 -2.83 -32.59
CA GLY A 167 -12.78 -3.13 -33.49
C GLY A 167 -12.33 -3.45 -34.92
N ASP A 168 -13.28 -3.47 -35.85
CA ASP A 168 -13.09 -3.82 -37.26
C ASP A 168 -13.23 -2.62 -38.23
N ALA A 169 -13.35 -1.41 -37.69
CA ALA A 169 -13.56 -0.17 -38.43
C ALA A 169 -13.00 1.07 -37.69
N PRO A 170 -12.77 2.20 -38.38
CA PRO A 170 -12.58 3.50 -37.71
C PRO A 170 -13.83 3.91 -36.93
N VAL A 171 -13.65 4.52 -35.75
CA VAL A 171 -14.75 4.94 -34.86
C VAL A 171 -14.46 6.34 -34.32
N SER A 172 -15.49 7.15 -34.02
CA SER A 172 -15.30 8.42 -33.30
C SER A 172 -15.00 8.17 -31.83
N LEU A 173 -14.00 8.86 -31.28
CA LEU A 173 -13.65 8.81 -29.86
C LEU A 173 -13.94 10.18 -29.26
N ASP A 174 -14.74 10.21 -28.19
CA ASP A 174 -15.16 11.43 -27.53
C ASP A 174 -15.08 11.27 -26.00
N VAL A 175 -14.82 12.36 -25.29
CA VAL A 175 -14.99 12.41 -23.81
C VAL A 175 -16.47 12.54 -23.53
N SER A 176 -17.06 11.57 -22.81
CA SER A 176 -18.47 11.64 -22.41
C SER A 176 -18.65 12.40 -21.10
N GLU A 177 -17.74 12.21 -20.14
CA GLU A 177 -17.77 12.87 -18.83
C GLU A 177 -16.37 12.87 -18.19
N ILE A 178 -16.04 13.93 -17.46
CA ILE A 178 -14.92 13.94 -16.51
C ILE A 178 -15.46 14.48 -15.18
N ILE A 179 -15.18 13.76 -14.10
CA ILE A 179 -15.65 14.05 -12.74
C ILE A 179 -14.41 14.28 -11.86
N GLY A 180 -14.51 15.24 -10.94
CA GLY A 180 -13.44 15.66 -10.04
C GLY A 180 -12.88 17.03 -10.44
N GLU A 181 -12.61 17.89 -9.46
CA GLU A 181 -11.98 19.20 -9.67
C GLU A 181 -10.52 19.02 -10.11
N GLY A 182 -9.99 19.96 -10.89
CA GLY A 182 -8.57 19.95 -11.30
C GLY A 182 -8.18 18.92 -12.38
N PHE A 183 -8.99 17.90 -12.66
CA PHE A 183 -8.70 16.94 -13.74
C PHE A 183 -9.05 17.49 -15.13
N SER A 184 -8.20 17.21 -16.12
CA SER A 184 -8.47 17.47 -17.53
C SER A 184 -7.81 16.44 -18.45
N VAL A 185 -8.22 16.39 -19.71
CA VAL A 185 -7.64 15.49 -20.72
C VAL A 185 -7.49 16.22 -22.06
N GLU A 186 -6.33 16.09 -22.68
CA GLU A 186 -6.04 16.65 -24.01
C GLU A 186 -5.75 15.56 -25.05
N GLY A 187 -5.56 15.96 -26.32
CA GLY A 187 -5.17 15.05 -27.40
C GLY A 187 -6.27 14.12 -27.95
N VAL A 188 -7.50 14.18 -27.44
CA VAL A 188 -8.60 13.28 -27.85
C VAL A 188 -8.96 13.47 -29.34
N PRO A 189 -8.80 12.45 -30.20
CA PRO A 189 -9.00 12.56 -31.64
C PRO A 189 -10.46 12.31 -32.00
N THR A 190 -11.02 13.11 -32.91
CA THR A 190 -12.41 12.92 -33.38
C THR A 190 -12.66 11.59 -34.08
N THR A 191 -11.63 10.90 -34.56
CA THR A 191 -11.71 9.53 -35.11
C THR A 191 -10.44 8.74 -34.81
N LEU A 192 -10.59 7.53 -34.30
CA LEU A 192 -9.51 6.55 -34.11
C LEU A 192 -9.60 5.48 -35.20
N ALA A 193 -8.55 5.33 -36.00
CA ALA A 193 -8.52 4.37 -37.11
C ALA A 193 -8.52 2.91 -36.63
N LEU A 194 -8.90 1.98 -37.52
CA LEU A 194 -8.84 0.53 -37.27
C LEU A 194 -7.44 0.10 -36.84
N GLY A 195 -7.32 -0.56 -35.67
CA GLY A 195 -6.05 -1.05 -35.14
C GLY A 195 -5.05 0.03 -34.78
N ALA A 196 -5.51 1.27 -34.62
CA ALA A 196 -4.70 2.37 -34.12
C ALA A 196 -4.86 2.50 -32.61
N SER A 197 -3.72 2.70 -31.93
CA SER A 197 -3.66 3.12 -30.54
C SER A 197 -3.28 4.60 -30.48
N ILE A 198 -3.85 5.32 -29.52
CA ILE A 198 -3.44 6.68 -29.16
C ILE A 198 -3.17 6.77 -27.66
N GLU A 199 -2.13 7.52 -27.31
CA GLU A 199 -1.87 7.94 -25.94
C GLU A 199 -2.51 9.32 -25.73
N LEU A 200 -3.39 9.41 -24.75
CA LEU A 200 -4.01 10.64 -24.28
C LEU A 200 -3.24 11.13 -23.05
N GLU A 201 -3.01 12.43 -22.94
CA GLU A 201 -2.46 13.03 -21.72
C GLU A 201 -3.64 13.44 -20.81
N VAL A 202 -3.79 12.72 -19.70
CA VAL A 202 -4.70 13.11 -18.61
C VAL A 202 -3.86 13.86 -17.58
N SER A 203 -4.36 14.99 -17.09
CA SER A 203 -3.64 15.83 -16.13
C SER A 203 -4.47 16.18 -14.90
N LEU A 204 -3.77 16.44 -13.79
CA LEU A 204 -4.31 16.94 -12.54
C LEU A 204 -3.61 18.27 -12.21
N ALA A 205 -4.39 19.32 -11.97
CA ALA A 205 -3.94 20.60 -11.44
C ALA A 205 -4.78 20.96 -10.20
N PRO A 206 -4.34 20.62 -8.96
CA PRO A 206 -5.12 20.81 -7.76
C PRO A 206 -5.08 22.27 -7.28
N VAL A 207 -6.15 22.70 -6.60
CA VAL A 207 -6.30 24.05 -6.05
C VAL A 207 -5.92 24.11 -4.56
N ASP A 208 -6.08 23.00 -3.86
CA ASP A 208 -5.82 22.80 -2.44
C ASP A 208 -5.04 21.47 -2.27
N PRO A 209 -4.24 21.28 -1.20
CA PRO A 209 -3.44 20.06 -1.00
C PRO A 209 -4.26 18.83 -0.57
N GLY A 210 -5.58 18.94 -0.49
CA GLY A 210 -6.45 17.83 -0.07
C GLY A 210 -6.64 16.76 -1.16
N PRO A 211 -7.12 15.56 -0.78
CA PRO A 211 -7.31 14.44 -1.70
C PRO A 211 -8.32 14.76 -2.80
N VAL A 212 -7.93 14.49 -4.04
CA VAL A 212 -8.73 14.71 -5.24
C VAL A 212 -9.10 13.37 -5.85
N LEU A 213 -10.40 13.07 -5.92
CA LEU A 213 -10.94 11.85 -6.52
C LEU A 213 -11.80 12.19 -7.74
N GLY A 214 -11.69 11.38 -8.78
CA GLY A 214 -12.36 11.63 -10.05
C GLY A 214 -12.54 10.39 -10.91
N SER A 215 -13.17 10.59 -12.06
CA SER A 215 -13.31 9.56 -13.08
C SER A 215 -13.38 10.16 -14.48
N LEU A 216 -12.67 9.55 -15.42
CA LEU A 216 -12.75 9.87 -16.85
C LEU A 216 -13.58 8.80 -17.56
N SER A 217 -14.65 9.24 -18.22
CA SER A 217 -15.48 8.41 -19.09
C SER A 217 -15.28 8.82 -20.55
N LEU A 218 -14.96 7.82 -21.38
CA LEU A 218 -14.81 7.96 -22.82
C LEU A 218 -15.92 7.17 -23.54
N GLN A 219 -16.26 7.57 -24.76
CA GLN A 219 -17.21 6.86 -25.61
C GLN A 219 -16.68 6.67 -27.04
N LEU A 220 -17.08 5.55 -27.66
CA LEU A 220 -16.82 5.21 -29.04
C LEU A 220 -18.13 5.21 -29.83
N GLY A 221 -18.35 6.30 -30.56
CA GLY A 221 -19.67 6.61 -31.13
C GLY A 221 -20.75 6.64 -30.04
N ALA A 222 -21.58 5.59 -29.99
CA ALA A 222 -22.65 5.45 -29.00
C ALA A 222 -22.34 4.44 -27.86
N VAL A 223 -21.14 3.86 -27.82
CA VAL A 223 -20.73 2.86 -26.82
C VAL A 223 -19.83 3.50 -25.78
N GLY A 224 -20.28 3.57 -24.53
CA GLY A 224 -19.44 3.99 -23.40
C GLY A 224 -18.36 2.94 -23.11
N LEU A 225 -17.13 3.41 -22.91
CA LEU A 225 -16.01 2.59 -22.46
C LEU A 225 -16.03 2.44 -20.93
N GLN A 226 -15.19 1.53 -20.42
CA GLN A 226 -15.01 1.39 -18.97
C GLN A 226 -14.41 2.69 -18.41
N PRO A 227 -15.01 3.31 -17.36
CA PRO A 227 -14.46 4.50 -16.74
C PRO A 227 -13.07 4.24 -16.15
N VAL A 228 -12.19 5.24 -16.29
CA VAL A 228 -10.86 5.26 -15.67
C VAL A 228 -10.99 5.98 -14.33
N MET A 229 -10.54 5.34 -13.25
CA MET A 229 -10.44 5.98 -11.94
C MET A 229 -9.31 7.01 -11.94
N LEU A 230 -9.56 8.23 -11.48
CA LEU A 230 -8.54 9.27 -11.30
C LEU A 230 -8.39 9.58 -9.82
N ARG A 231 -7.15 9.73 -9.34
CA ARG A 231 -6.86 10.18 -7.98
C ARG A 231 -5.53 10.94 -7.90
N GLY A 232 -5.39 11.80 -6.90
CA GLY A 232 -4.11 12.40 -6.48
C GLY A 232 -4.27 13.01 -5.09
N ASN A 233 -3.16 13.23 -4.40
CA ASN A 233 -3.12 13.72 -3.01
C ASN A 233 -3.92 12.82 -2.03
N ASP A 234 -4.09 11.52 -2.32
CA ASP A 234 -4.95 10.58 -1.54
C ASP A 234 -4.17 9.40 -0.94
N CYS A 235 -3.55 9.66 0.21
CA CYS A 235 -2.86 8.65 1.03
C CYS A 235 -3.77 7.50 1.51
N GLY A 236 -5.10 7.66 1.51
CA GLY A 236 -6.02 6.64 2.01
C GLY A 236 -6.26 5.47 1.05
N GLY A 237 -5.90 5.63 -0.22
CA GLY A 237 -6.11 4.60 -1.25
C GLY A 237 -5.15 4.63 -2.43
N GLY A 238 -4.15 5.51 -2.41
CA GLY A 238 -3.12 5.62 -3.45
C GLY A 238 -2.18 4.41 -3.54
N LEU A 239 -1.38 4.37 -4.60
CA LEU A 239 -0.24 3.48 -4.74
C LEU A 239 0.96 4.10 -4.02
N PRO A 240 1.58 3.45 -3.01
CA PRO A 240 2.72 4.04 -2.28
C PRO A 240 3.85 4.52 -3.21
N GLU A 241 4.17 3.71 -4.24
CA GLU A 241 5.14 4.01 -5.32
C GLU A 241 4.86 5.30 -6.12
N ALA A 242 3.68 5.92 -5.99
CA ALA A 242 3.33 7.19 -6.64
C ALA A 242 3.57 8.42 -5.73
N TYR A 243 3.85 8.20 -4.45
CA TYR A 243 4.09 9.22 -3.42
C TYR A 243 5.49 9.02 -2.79
N ASP A 244 6.39 8.34 -3.50
CA ASP A 244 7.77 7.96 -3.12
C ASP A 244 8.68 8.53 -4.23
N ARG A 245 9.02 9.82 -4.13
CA ARG A 245 9.64 10.56 -5.24
C ARG A 245 11.15 10.37 -5.33
N ASP A 246 11.83 10.13 -4.22
CA ASP A 246 13.28 9.84 -4.19
C ASP A 246 13.63 8.34 -4.33
N SER A 247 12.63 7.46 -4.17
CA SER A 247 12.72 5.99 -4.29
C SER A 247 13.47 5.29 -3.14
N ASP A 248 13.39 5.80 -1.91
CA ASP A 248 13.90 5.14 -0.71
C ASP A 248 12.98 4.01 -0.17
N GLY A 249 11.68 4.08 -0.48
CA GLY A 249 10.64 3.12 -0.11
C GLY A 249 9.70 3.56 1.02
N PHE A 250 9.91 4.74 1.59
CA PHE A 250 8.93 5.54 2.31
C PHE A 250 8.18 6.42 1.32
N SER A 251 7.39 7.36 1.82
CA SER A 251 6.53 8.23 1.00
C SER A 251 5.97 9.35 1.87
N SER A 252 5.61 10.49 1.29
CA SER A 252 4.93 11.57 2.02
C SER A 252 3.64 11.08 2.72
N CYS A 253 3.00 10.06 2.16
CA CYS A 253 1.87 9.34 2.76
C CYS A 253 2.23 8.27 3.80
N GLY A 254 3.49 7.80 3.79
CA GLY A 254 4.08 6.83 4.71
C GLY A 254 4.73 7.45 5.96
N GLY A 255 4.83 8.79 6.02
CA GLY A 255 5.44 9.53 7.12
C GLY A 255 6.78 10.17 6.79
N ASP A 256 7.20 10.13 5.52
CA ASP A 256 8.35 10.89 5.04
C ASP A 256 8.12 12.40 5.17
N CYS A 257 9.11 13.11 5.71
CA CYS A 257 9.11 14.54 5.94
C CYS A 257 9.88 15.35 4.87
N ASP A 258 10.69 14.72 4.02
CA ASP A 258 11.32 15.34 2.83
C ASP A 258 11.49 14.32 1.68
N ASP A 259 10.36 13.99 1.02
CA ASP A 259 10.19 13.08 -0.14
C ASP A 259 11.09 13.39 -1.37
N ASP A 260 11.98 14.39 -1.28
CA ASP A 260 13.00 14.77 -2.25
C ASP A 260 14.43 14.27 -1.90
N GLU A 261 14.68 13.76 -0.68
CA GLU A 261 16.01 13.38 -0.17
C GLU A 261 16.01 12.04 0.60
N ALA A 262 16.40 10.96 -0.10
CA ALA A 262 16.39 9.53 0.33
C ALA A 262 17.27 9.14 1.54
N SER A 263 17.68 10.11 2.36
CA SER A 263 18.26 9.93 3.69
C SER A 263 17.32 10.37 4.82
N THR A 264 16.19 11.00 4.49
CA THR A 264 15.20 11.57 5.41
C THR A 264 13.94 10.71 5.36
N PHE A 265 13.71 9.88 6.37
CA PHE A 265 12.57 8.97 6.44
C PHE A 265 12.35 8.44 7.87
N PRO A 266 11.13 8.00 8.23
CA PRO A 266 10.81 7.40 9.54
C PRO A 266 11.84 6.39 10.08
N GLY A 267 12.63 6.81 11.07
CA GLY A 267 13.69 6.01 11.70
C GLY A 267 15.00 5.90 10.90
N ALA A 268 15.33 6.91 10.09
CA ALA A 268 16.68 7.10 9.57
C ALA A 268 17.71 7.35 10.70
N PRO A 269 19.02 7.16 10.47
CA PRO A 269 20.02 7.53 11.46
C PRO A 269 20.42 9.01 11.31
N GLU A 270 20.30 9.77 12.39
CA GLU A 270 20.64 11.20 12.44
C GLU A 270 22.13 11.51 12.14
N VAL A 271 22.36 12.69 11.57
CA VAL A 271 23.67 13.29 11.29
C VAL A 271 23.63 14.80 11.54
N ILE A 272 24.65 15.31 12.24
CA ILE A 272 24.76 16.72 12.67
C ILE A 272 24.86 17.68 11.45
N ASP A 273 23.71 18.07 10.90
CA ASP A 273 23.60 19.09 9.85
C ASP A 273 22.38 20.03 9.97
N GLY A 274 21.52 19.83 10.97
CA GLY A 274 20.37 20.68 11.30
C GLY A 274 19.10 20.34 10.53
N VAL A 275 18.99 19.11 10.03
CA VAL A 275 17.79 18.51 9.44
C VAL A 275 17.29 17.40 10.38
N ASP A 276 15.98 17.25 10.49
CA ASP A 276 15.31 16.08 11.08
C ASP A 276 15.30 14.99 9.99
N GLN A 277 16.12 13.95 10.12
CA GLN A 277 16.17 12.86 9.13
C GLN A 277 15.27 11.69 9.52
N ASP A 278 15.05 11.43 10.81
CA ASP A 278 14.21 10.34 11.31
C ASP A 278 12.70 10.66 11.33
N CYS A 279 12.33 11.92 11.10
CA CYS A 279 10.98 12.49 11.01
C CYS A 279 10.16 12.43 12.32
N ASP A 280 10.79 12.61 13.50
CA ASP A 280 10.11 12.62 14.81
C ASP A 280 9.84 14.02 15.43
N ASP A 281 10.11 15.10 14.69
CA ASP A 281 10.11 16.52 15.11
C ASP A 281 11.33 16.94 15.99
N ARG A 282 12.36 16.10 16.15
CA ARG A 282 13.68 16.48 16.71
C ARG A 282 14.71 16.68 15.61
N ILE A 283 15.81 17.37 15.92
CA ILE A 283 16.86 17.72 14.94
C ILE A 283 18.21 17.28 15.49
N ASP A 284 18.93 16.45 14.73
CA ASP A 284 20.23 15.88 15.09
C ASP A 284 20.20 15.05 16.40
N ASP A 285 19.07 14.40 16.73
CA ASP A 285 18.88 13.58 17.95
C ASP A 285 19.66 12.25 17.90
N HIS A 286 19.87 11.58 19.04
CA HIS A 286 20.81 10.45 19.14
C HIS A 286 22.23 10.79 18.68
N THR A 287 22.59 12.07 18.62
CA THR A 287 23.93 12.58 18.30
C THR A 287 24.40 13.53 19.41
N PRO A 288 25.73 13.73 19.57
CA PRO A 288 26.28 14.69 20.54
C PRO A 288 25.79 16.15 20.42
N ALA A 289 25.02 16.53 19.38
CA ALA A 289 24.62 17.91 19.14
C ALA A 289 23.20 18.26 19.63
N ALA A 290 22.42 17.29 20.11
CA ALA A 290 21.09 17.49 20.67
C ALA A 290 21.07 17.24 22.19
N ASP A 291 19.95 17.57 22.82
CA ASP A 291 19.54 17.28 24.21
C ASP A 291 18.65 16.02 24.22
N ASP A 292 19.26 14.83 24.30
CA ASP A 292 18.54 13.55 24.13
C ASP A 292 17.62 13.20 25.32
N ASP A 293 17.94 13.63 26.54
CA ASP A 293 17.16 13.35 27.75
C ASP A 293 16.20 14.49 28.20
N GLY A 294 16.45 15.73 27.77
CA GLY A 294 15.58 16.89 27.95
C GLY A 294 15.87 17.76 29.18
N ASP A 295 17.08 17.69 29.75
CA ASP A 295 17.52 18.54 30.87
C ASP A 295 17.89 19.99 30.44
N GLY A 296 18.33 20.17 29.19
CA GLY A 296 18.79 21.45 28.63
C GLY A 296 20.27 21.55 28.24
N TYR A 297 21.03 20.45 28.23
CA TYR A 297 22.45 20.39 27.83
C TYR A 297 22.66 19.51 26.56
N CYS A 298 23.91 19.35 26.12
CA CYS A 298 24.31 18.39 25.08
C CYS A 298 25.77 17.94 25.21
N ASP A 299 26.06 16.72 24.75
CA ASP A 299 27.37 16.05 24.77
C ASP A 299 28.49 16.82 23.99
N ASP A 300 28.17 17.65 22.98
CA ASP A 300 29.17 18.42 22.21
C ASP A 300 29.71 19.61 23.02
N LEU A 301 30.99 19.52 23.35
CA LEU A 301 31.76 20.53 24.10
C LEU A 301 31.88 21.94 23.47
N LYS A 302 31.17 22.26 22.37
CA LYS A 302 31.22 23.56 21.69
C LYS A 302 29.87 24.15 21.31
N ALA A 303 28.96 23.35 20.76
CA ALA A 303 27.69 23.84 20.22
C ALA A 303 26.69 22.70 19.98
N CYS A 304 25.51 22.84 20.58
CA CYS A 304 24.30 22.07 20.26
C CYS A 304 23.55 22.74 19.09
N THR A 305 22.76 21.97 18.34
CA THR A 305 22.05 22.42 17.13
C THR A 305 20.57 22.74 17.38
N ASP A 306 19.95 22.07 18.34
CA ASP A 306 18.61 22.31 18.88
C ASP A 306 18.48 23.63 19.69
N GLY A 307 19.59 24.08 20.27
CA GLY A 307 19.69 25.28 21.12
C GLY A 307 19.92 25.02 22.61
N SER A 308 20.20 23.78 23.02
CA SER A 308 20.62 23.41 24.37
C SER A 308 22.03 23.91 24.72
N THR A 309 22.55 23.54 25.90
CA THR A 309 23.82 24.09 26.44
C THR A 309 24.98 23.10 26.31
N PRO A 310 26.06 23.45 25.56
CA PRO A 310 27.24 22.60 25.41
C PRO A 310 27.90 22.18 26.71
N GLY A 311 28.21 20.89 26.85
CA GLY A 311 29.16 20.41 27.85
C GLY A 311 28.73 19.19 28.66
N ASP A 312 27.67 18.50 28.27
CA ASP A 312 27.29 17.26 28.93
C ASP A 312 28.37 16.18 28.84
N CYS A 313 28.33 15.26 29.78
CA CYS A 313 29.21 14.11 29.86
C CYS A 313 28.44 12.77 29.81
N ASN A 314 27.11 12.80 29.88
CA ASN A 314 26.23 11.67 29.63
C ASN A 314 24.79 12.13 29.31
N ASP A 315 24.59 12.72 28.12
CA ASP A 315 23.32 13.28 27.58
C ASP A 315 22.11 12.31 27.50
N GLY A 316 22.23 11.09 28.00
CA GLY A 316 21.15 10.11 28.12
C GLY A 316 20.65 9.88 29.55
N ASP A 317 20.98 10.76 30.49
CA ASP A 317 20.66 10.67 31.92
C ASP A 317 20.52 12.05 32.58
N SER A 318 19.29 12.58 32.63
CA SER A 318 18.96 13.96 33.03
C SER A 318 19.36 14.39 34.45
N ASP A 319 19.94 13.49 35.25
CA ASP A 319 20.53 13.80 36.56
C ASP A 319 22.05 14.11 36.46
N VAL A 320 22.70 13.88 35.31
CA VAL A 320 24.12 14.13 34.99
C VAL A 320 24.21 15.27 33.99
N HIS A 321 24.73 16.43 34.41
CA HIS A 321 24.86 17.61 33.55
C HIS A 321 25.69 18.73 34.20
N PRO A 322 26.27 19.70 33.46
CA PRO A 322 27.11 20.81 33.99
C PRO A 322 26.49 21.76 35.03
N SER A 323 25.24 21.53 35.45
CA SER A 323 24.61 22.24 36.56
C SER A 323 23.91 21.33 37.58
N ALA A 324 24.21 20.03 37.54
CA ALA A 324 23.82 19.04 38.52
C ALA A 324 24.40 19.35 39.91
N SER A 325 24.23 18.40 40.82
CA SER A 325 24.98 18.36 42.07
C SER A 325 25.35 16.93 42.35
N GLU A 326 26.66 16.68 42.51
CA GLU A 326 27.26 15.39 42.84
C GLU A 326 26.41 14.53 43.79
N ILE A 327 26.04 13.35 43.31
CA ILE A 327 25.27 12.32 44.02
C ILE A 327 26.26 11.32 44.62
N PHE A 328 26.79 11.70 45.78
CA PHE A 328 27.89 11.00 46.48
C PHE A 328 27.78 9.46 46.48
N GLY A 329 28.85 8.81 46.02
CA GLY A 329 29.05 7.36 46.02
C GLY A 329 28.47 6.64 44.80
N ASN A 330 27.96 7.35 43.79
CA ASN A 330 27.48 6.73 42.55
C ASN A 330 28.63 6.38 41.58
N GLY A 331 29.81 7.02 41.71
CA GLY A 331 30.96 6.84 40.82
C GLY A 331 30.82 7.52 39.46
N ILE A 332 29.94 8.51 39.35
CA ILE A 332 29.67 9.34 38.17
C ILE A 332 30.21 10.76 38.44
N ASP A 333 30.50 11.50 37.37
CA ASP A 333 30.92 12.91 37.38
C ASP A 333 29.64 13.71 37.08
N ASP A 334 28.72 13.80 38.05
CA ASP A 334 27.34 14.26 37.81
C ASP A 334 27.33 15.74 37.38
N ASP A 335 28.21 16.58 37.93
CA ASP A 335 28.34 18.00 37.52
C ASP A 335 29.31 18.25 36.34
N CYS A 336 29.84 17.18 35.74
CA CYS A 336 30.75 17.17 34.60
C CYS A 336 31.99 18.10 34.74
N ASP A 337 32.44 18.45 35.96
CA ASP A 337 33.64 19.28 36.17
C ASP A 337 34.97 18.52 35.95
N GLY A 338 34.90 17.19 35.87
CA GLY A 338 36.04 16.28 35.72
C GLY A 338 36.48 15.63 37.02
N VAL A 339 35.66 15.68 38.08
CA VAL A 339 35.95 15.18 39.43
C VAL A 339 34.75 14.41 39.99
N VAL A 340 34.66 13.13 39.61
CA VAL A 340 33.78 12.12 40.23
C VAL A 340 33.77 12.22 41.76
N ASP A 341 32.57 12.30 42.33
CA ASP A 341 32.26 12.32 43.77
C ASP A 341 32.91 13.50 44.52
N ALA A 342 32.89 14.70 43.94
CA ALA A 342 33.61 15.87 44.44
C ALA A 342 33.16 16.33 45.85
N GLY A 343 34.02 16.08 46.85
CA GLY A 343 33.83 16.56 48.22
C GLY A 343 33.95 15.48 49.29
N THR A 344 34.02 14.21 48.88
CA THR A 344 34.27 13.08 49.77
C THR A 344 35.71 13.07 50.29
N SER A 345 35.87 12.77 51.58
CA SER A 345 37.13 12.39 52.22
C SER A 345 36.96 11.01 52.85
N ASP A 346 36.71 10.00 52.00
CA ASP A 346 36.69 8.59 52.39
C ASP A 346 38.15 8.09 52.51
N GLY A 347 38.62 7.98 53.76
CA GLY A 347 40.01 7.72 54.13
C GLY A 347 40.41 6.25 54.15
N ASP A 348 39.44 5.33 54.18
CA ASP A 348 39.67 3.89 54.24
C ASP A 348 38.99 3.05 53.14
N PHE A 349 38.14 3.69 52.34
CA PHE A 349 37.48 3.19 51.14
C PHE A 349 36.30 2.24 51.38
N ASP A 350 35.45 2.51 52.38
CA ASP A 350 34.17 1.82 52.60
C ASP A 350 32.94 2.52 51.98
N GLY A 351 33.07 3.78 51.56
CA GLY A 351 32.02 4.58 50.95
C GLY A 351 31.33 5.58 51.87
N TYR A 352 31.74 5.73 53.14
CA TYR A 352 31.12 6.65 54.10
C TYR A 352 32.07 7.78 54.55
N ASP A 353 31.70 9.03 54.29
CA ASP A 353 32.47 10.22 54.70
C ASP A 353 32.14 10.66 56.15
N PRO A 354 33.14 11.05 56.98
CA PRO A 354 32.92 11.42 58.38
C PRO A 354 32.22 12.77 58.61
N THR A 355 32.07 13.58 57.56
CA THR A 355 31.48 14.92 57.61
C THR A 355 30.02 14.93 57.15
N ILE A 356 29.66 14.08 56.19
CA ILE A 356 28.34 14.03 55.56
C ILE A 356 27.72 12.61 55.59
N GLY A 357 28.52 11.56 55.34
CA GLY A 357 28.09 10.17 55.36
C GLY A 357 27.69 9.68 56.75
N GLY A 358 28.28 10.26 57.80
CA GLY A 358 27.99 9.92 59.20
C GLY A 358 28.98 8.95 59.83
N ASP A 359 30.05 8.60 59.10
CA ASP A 359 31.13 7.78 59.61
C ASP A 359 31.79 8.42 60.87
N CYS A 360 32.04 7.58 61.86
CA CYS A 360 32.63 7.93 63.13
C CYS A 360 34.14 7.60 63.21
N ASN A 361 34.73 6.90 62.22
CA ASN A 361 36.14 6.51 62.17
C ASN A 361 36.70 6.19 60.75
N ASP A 362 36.86 7.24 59.94
CA ASP A 362 37.54 7.46 58.63
C ASP A 362 38.97 6.88 58.44
N ALA A 363 39.25 5.74 59.06
CA ALA A 363 40.50 5.00 59.03
C ALA A 363 40.31 3.50 59.32
N ASN A 364 39.07 3.02 59.45
CA ASN A 364 38.70 1.63 59.66
C ASN A 364 37.40 1.27 58.90
N PRO A 365 37.49 0.54 57.76
CA PRO A 365 36.37 0.25 56.85
C PRO A 365 35.42 -0.85 57.36
N SER A 366 35.28 -0.93 58.68
CA SER A 366 34.34 -1.77 59.43
C SER A 366 33.62 -0.96 60.49
N VAL A 367 33.67 0.37 60.41
CA VAL A 367 33.00 1.33 61.28
C VAL A 367 32.33 2.32 60.35
N TYR A 368 31.02 2.20 60.15
CA TYR A 368 30.23 3.04 59.25
C TYR A 368 28.74 2.93 59.60
N PRO A 369 27.91 3.95 59.29
CA PRO A 369 26.48 3.96 59.54
C PRO A 369 25.73 2.68 59.15
N GLY A 370 25.28 1.93 60.17
CA GLY A 370 24.56 0.67 60.01
C GLY A 370 25.42 -0.56 59.66
N ALA A 371 26.72 -0.56 59.99
CA ALA A 371 27.53 -1.77 60.01
C ALA A 371 27.02 -2.78 61.05
N PRO A 372 27.27 -4.09 60.91
CA PRO A 372 27.00 -5.03 61.99
C PRO A 372 28.02 -4.89 63.12
N GLU A 373 27.54 -4.72 64.35
CA GLU A 373 28.37 -4.74 65.55
C GLU A 373 29.20 -6.02 65.71
N LEU A 374 30.41 -5.84 66.25
CA LEU A 374 31.34 -6.89 66.62
C LEU A 374 31.78 -6.65 68.05
N ALA A 375 31.78 -7.70 68.89
CA ALA A 375 32.25 -7.64 70.27
C ALA A 375 33.78 -7.38 70.39
N ASP A 376 34.23 -6.18 70.00
CA ASP A 376 35.62 -5.73 69.96
C ASP A 376 35.86 -4.38 70.67
N GLY A 377 34.79 -3.75 71.17
CA GLY A 377 34.81 -2.50 71.94
C GLY A 377 34.79 -1.24 71.10
N LEU A 378 34.29 -1.34 69.86
CA LEU A 378 34.01 -0.22 68.96
C LEU A 378 32.49 -0.01 68.85
N ASP A 379 32.14 1.19 68.41
CA ASP A 379 30.84 1.55 67.87
C ASP A 379 31.01 1.32 66.36
N ASN A 380 30.57 0.16 65.83
CA ASN A 380 30.73 -0.18 64.42
C ASN A 380 29.66 0.51 63.56
N ASP A 381 28.42 0.61 64.06
CA ASP A 381 27.28 1.15 63.31
C ASP A 381 27.11 2.69 63.42
N CYS A 382 27.89 3.34 64.30
CA CYS A 382 27.91 4.79 64.55
C CYS A 382 26.61 5.37 65.16
N ASP A 383 25.72 4.59 65.78
CA ASP A 383 24.54 5.12 66.50
C ASP A 383 24.86 5.71 67.89
N GLY A 384 26.04 5.37 68.45
CA GLY A 384 26.52 5.82 69.75
C GLY A 384 26.38 4.82 70.90
N LEU A 385 25.89 3.61 70.62
CA LEU A 385 26.07 2.42 71.43
C LEU A 385 27.42 1.73 71.09
N ILE A 386 27.71 0.58 71.70
CA ILE A 386 28.99 -0.14 71.59
C ILE A 386 28.71 -1.62 71.84
N ASP A 387 29.08 -2.48 70.88
CA ASP A 387 28.94 -3.93 70.95
C ASP A 387 27.46 -4.44 71.10
N GLU A 388 26.42 -3.63 70.85
CA GLU A 388 25.00 -4.04 71.01
C GLU A 388 24.53 -5.02 69.92
N GLY A 389 23.50 -5.82 70.20
CA GLY A 389 23.13 -6.94 69.33
C GLY A 389 24.19 -8.06 69.30
N THR A 390 25.14 -8.04 70.25
CA THR A 390 26.18 -9.07 70.40
C THR A 390 26.12 -9.69 71.79
N ALA A 391 26.45 -10.98 71.85
CA ALA A 391 26.39 -11.85 73.04
C ALA A 391 27.05 -11.36 74.35
N VAL A 392 27.76 -10.22 74.35
CA VAL A 392 28.47 -9.67 75.51
C VAL A 392 27.79 -8.46 76.14
N VAL A 393 26.85 -7.80 75.44
CA VAL A 393 26.07 -6.67 75.92
C VAL A 393 24.72 -7.16 76.44
N ASP A 394 24.21 -6.46 77.45
CA ASP A 394 22.89 -6.61 78.08
C ASP A 394 21.94 -5.73 77.25
N ASP A 395 21.30 -6.32 76.24
CA ASP A 395 20.62 -5.58 75.16
C ASP A 395 19.22 -5.09 75.60
N ASP A 396 18.53 -5.83 76.48
CA ASP A 396 17.21 -5.48 77.00
C ASP A 396 17.22 -4.73 78.35
N GLY A 397 18.31 -4.83 79.12
CA GLY A 397 18.52 -4.12 80.39
C GLY A 397 18.10 -4.85 81.66
N ASP A 398 17.88 -6.18 81.64
CA ASP A 398 17.60 -6.98 82.84
C ASP A 398 18.81 -7.06 83.81
N GLY A 399 20.04 -7.04 83.27
CA GLY A 399 21.31 -7.19 83.99
C GLY A 399 22.17 -8.40 83.63
N LEU A 400 21.78 -9.20 82.64
CA LEU A 400 22.47 -10.36 82.07
C LEU A 400 22.67 -10.18 80.55
N SER A 401 23.22 -11.20 79.90
CA SER A 401 23.42 -11.27 78.45
C SER A 401 23.61 -12.72 78.02
N GLU A 402 23.56 -13.02 76.71
CA GLU A 402 23.72 -14.38 76.16
C GLU A 402 24.98 -15.07 76.73
N SER A 403 26.09 -14.33 76.87
CA SER A 403 27.34 -14.87 77.44
C SER A 403 27.37 -14.92 78.97
N ALA A 404 26.50 -14.17 79.66
CA ALA A 404 26.28 -14.28 81.10
C ALA A 404 25.34 -15.44 81.47
N GLY A 405 24.55 -15.93 80.50
CA GLY A 405 23.67 -17.10 80.64
C GLY A 405 22.24 -16.86 80.16
N ASP A 406 21.95 -15.72 79.56
CA ASP A 406 20.64 -15.45 78.99
C ASP A 406 20.33 -16.34 77.77
N CYS A 407 19.05 -16.57 77.51
CA CYS A 407 18.54 -17.37 76.41
C CYS A 407 17.70 -16.58 75.39
N ASP A 408 17.26 -15.34 75.69
CA ASP A 408 16.65 -14.39 74.75
C ASP A 408 16.93 -12.93 75.23
N ASP A 409 18.19 -12.48 75.12
CA ASP A 409 18.79 -11.17 75.52
C ASP A 409 18.09 -9.91 74.94
N ALA A 410 16.99 -10.10 74.22
CA ALA A 410 16.14 -9.06 73.67
C ALA A 410 14.76 -8.96 74.39
N ASP A 411 14.55 -9.71 75.48
CA ASP A 411 13.29 -9.86 76.20
C ASP A 411 13.50 -9.94 77.73
N ALA A 412 13.55 -8.78 78.40
CA ALA A 412 13.89 -8.62 79.83
C ALA A 412 12.97 -9.33 80.86
N ASP A 413 11.97 -10.10 80.42
CA ASP A 413 11.18 -11.02 81.25
C ASP A 413 11.68 -12.50 81.13
N THR A 414 12.68 -12.78 80.28
CA THR A 414 13.33 -14.08 80.02
C THR A 414 14.80 -14.01 80.47
N PHE A 415 15.16 -14.69 81.55
CA PHE A 415 16.52 -14.73 82.10
C PHE A 415 16.69 -15.83 83.16
N PRO A 416 17.93 -16.30 83.45
CA PRO A 416 18.25 -17.26 84.50
C PRO A 416 17.54 -17.09 85.86
N GLY A 417 16.47 -17.86 86.08
CA GLY A 417 15.65 -17.84 87.29
C GLY A 417 14.57 -16.75 87.32
N ALA A 418 14.04 -16.37 86.16
CA ALA A 418 12.78 -15.65 86.00
C ALA A 418 11.57 -16.46 86.53
N ILE A 419 10.34 -16.09 86.15
CA ILE A 419 9.13 -16.84 86.48
C ILE A 419 8.45 -17.23 85.18
N GLU A 420 8.34 -18.54 84.92
CA GLU A 420 7.63 -19.08 83.78
C GLU A 420 6.23 -18.48 83.57
N LEU A 421 5.97 -18.12 82.32
CA LEU A 421 4.67 -17.75 81.80
C LEU A 421 4.17 -18.88 80.91
N ALA A 422 2.84 -19.07 80.84
CA ALA A 422 2.24 -20.09 79.97
C ALA A 422 2.16 -19.59 78.52
N ASP A 423 3.31 -19.39 77.87
CA ASP A 423 3.43 -18.79 76.53
C ASP A 423 4.28 -19.58 75.51
N TRP A 424 4.75 -20.77 75.91
CA TRP A 424 5.57 -21.71 75.14
C TRP A 424 7.03 -21.27 74.95
N ARG A 425 7.54 -20.43 75.85
CA ARG A 425 8.97 -20.08 76.01
C ARG A 425 9.57 -20.76 77.24
N ASP A 426 10.90 -20.75 77.30
CA ASP A 426 11.73 -21.08 78.46
C ASP A 426 12.12 -19.72 79.04
N ASN A 427 11.36 -19.19 80.00
CA ASN A 427 11.62 -17.84 80.54
C ASN A 427 12.76 -17.88 81.58
N ASP A 428 12.89 -18.97 82.34
CA ASP A 428 13.89 -19.11 83.40
C ASP A 428 15.25 -19.65 82.92
N CYS A 429 15.35 -20.06 81.65
CA CYS A 429 16.52 -20.57 80.94
C CYS A 429 17.12 -21.88 81.52
N ASP A 430 16.37 -22.70 82.27
CA ASP A 430 16.85 -24.02 82.74
C ASP A 430 16.79 -25.16 81.70
N GLY A 431 16.08 -24.94 80.58
CA GLY A 431 15.89 -25.90 79.49
C GLY A 431 14.57 -26.69 79.56
N LEU A 432 13.68 -26.34 80.49
CA LEU A 432 12.25 -26.69 80.50
C LEU A 432 11.44 -25.56 79.81
N VAL A 433 10.13 -25.74 79.68
CA VAL A 433 9.24 -24.80 78.98
C VAL A 433 7.90 -24.82 79.71
N ASP A 434 7.41 -23.65 80.10
CA ASP A 434 6.14 -23.47 80.81
C ASP A 434 6.03 -24.25 82.16
N GLU A 435 7.12 -24.63 82.86
CA GLU A 435 7.02 -25.46 84.07
C GLU A 435 6.49 -24.72 85.30
N GLY A 436 5.72 -25.42 86.15
CA GLY A 436 4.95 -24.75 87.20
C GLY A 436 3.77 -23.93 86.67
N THR A 437 3.47 -24.01 85.37
CA THR A 437 2.29 -23.37 84.74
C THR A 437 1.31 -24.43 84.21
N ILE A 438 0.18 -23.97 83.65
CA ILE A 438 -0.92 -24.83 83.19
C ILE A 438 -0.60 -25.71 81.96
N HIS A 439 0.60 -25.57 81.35
CA HIS A 439 0.97 -26.22 80.10
C HIS A 439 1.97 -27.38 80.25
N SER A 440 2.88 -27.30 81.22
CA SER A 440 3.80 -28.39 81.61
C SER A 440 3.06 -29.56 82.29
N ASP A 441 3.63 -30.76 82.16
CA ASP A 441 3.22 -32.01 82.83
C ASP A 441 4.17 -32.20 84.02
N ASP A 442 3.87 -31.50 85.12
CA ASP A 442 4.83 -31.21 86.20
C ASP A 442 5.19 -32.47 87.03
N ASP A 443 4.33 -33.49 87.04
CA ASP A 443 4.56 -34.77 87.70
C ASP A 443 5.00 -35.92 86.77
N GLY A 444 4.85 -35.77 85.45
CA GLY A 444 5.30 -36.70 84.41
C GLY A 444 4.38 -37.89 84.15
N ASP A 445 3.09 -37.80 84.50
CA ASP A 445 2.02 -38.74 84.19
C ASP A 445 1.61 -38.73 82.70
N GLY A 446 1.77 -37.58 82.04
CA GLY A 446 1.43 -37.34 80.64
C GLY A 446 0.24 -36.38 80.41
N PHE A 447 -0.22 -35.67 81.45
CA PHE A 447 -1.39 -34.78 81.41
C PHE A 447 -1.16 -33.53 82.27
N SER A 448 -1.11 -32.36 81.63
CA SER A 448 -1.10 -31.07 82.33
C SER A 448 -2.49 -30.59 82.78
N GLU A 449 -2.58 -29.51 83.56
CA GLU A 449 -3.84 -28.83 83.90
C GLU A 449 -4.64 -28.50 82.62
N ALA A 450 -3.97 -28.00 81.57
CA ALA A 450 -4.59 -27.78 80.26
C ALA A 450 -4.96 -29.08 79.52
N GLY A 451 -4.22 -30.18 79.77
CA GLY A 451 -4.58 -31.55 79.40
C GLY A 451 -5.82 -32.09 80.13
N GLY A 452 -6.29 -31.38 81.16
CA GLY A 452 -7.45 -31.72 81.97
C GLY A 452 -7.12 -32.40 83.29
N ASP A 453 -5.86 -32.35 83.73
CA ASP A 453 -5.52 -32.71 85.10
C ASP A 453 -6.18 -31.79 86.12
N CYS A 454 -6.34 -32.29 87.34
CA CYS A 454 -7.00 -31.64 88.45
C CYS A 454 -6.06 -31.34 89.62
N ASP A 455 -4.85 -31.91 89.64
CA ASP A 455 -3.72 -31.55 90.50
C ASP A 455 -2.43 -32.09 89.86
N ASP A 456 -1.92 -31.33 88.88
CA ASP A 456 -0.72 -31.58 88.02
C ASP A 456 0.59 -31.81 88.81
N THR A 457 0.53 -31.74 90.14
CA THR A 457 1.66 -31.96 91.05
C THR A 457 1.61 -33.31 91.78
N ASP A 458 0.59 -34.15 91.52
CA ASP A 458 0.40 -35.47 92.11
C ASP A 458 0.04 -36.54 91.05
N ILE A 459 1.08 -37.29 90.64
CA ILE A 459 1.09 -38.40 89.65
C ILE A 459 0.10 -39.55 89.92
N SER A 460 -0.72 -39.44 90.97
CA SER A 460 -1.83 -40.33 91.27
C SER A 460 -3.21 -39.78 90.90
N LEU A 461 -3.32 -38.56 90.36
CA LEU A 461 -4.58 -37.83 90.20
C LEU A 461 -5.10 -37.61 88.78
N SER A 462 -4.56 -38.24 87.74
CA SER A 462 -4.86 -37.87 86.34
C SER A 462 -6.15 -38.36 85.64
N PRO A 463 -6.50 -37.78 84.46
CA PRO A 463 -7.60 -38.23 83.61
C PRO A 463 -7.46 -39.66 83.08
N ALA A 464 -6.23 -40.13 82.83
CA ALA A 464 -5.98 -41.50 82.35
C ALA A 464 -6.25 -42.56 83.42
N LEU A 465 -6.01 -42.23 84.69
CA LEU A 465 -6.32 -43.07 85.84
C LEU A 465 -7.81 -43.00 86.23
N GLY A 466 -8.52 -41.98 85.78
CA GLY A 466 -9.93 -41.74 86.12
C GLY A 466 -10.11 -41.32 87.58
N THR A 467 -9.10 -40.64 88.13
CA THR A 467 -9.00 -40.19 89.52
C THR A 467 -9.43 -38.74 89.71
N CYS A 468 -9.41 -37.92 88.66
CA CYS A 468 -10.05 -36.60 88.68
C CYS A 468 -11.58 -36.68 88.89
N PRO A 469 -12.17 -35.72 89.65
CA PRO A 469 -13.56 -35.78 90.15
C PRO A 469 -14.68 -35.42 89.16
#